data_AF-A0A2V8JNC4-F1
#
_entry.id   AF-A0A2V8JNC4-F1
#
_cell.length_a   1.000
_cell.length_b   1.000
_cell.length_c   1.000
_cell.angle_alpha   90.00
_cell.angle_beta   90.00
_cell.angle_gamma   90.00
#
_symmetry.space_group_name_H-M   'P 1'
#
loop_
_entity.id
_entity.type
_entity.pdbx_description
1 polymer ?
#
loop_
_entity_poly.entity_id
_entity_poly.type
_entity_poly.pdbx_seq_one_letter_code
_entity_poly.pdbx_strand_id
1 'polypeptide(L)'
;MSDFRIMKATEEDVPLIVKFIRRLAEYERLTSEAVVTEQLLRESLFGKRPVAEVVLGYHKDEPVAFAVFFQNFSTFLGRSGLYLEDLFVIPEMRFYRNLGAVAMSDWTVFRLTGEALERLAGESPK
;
A
#
# COMPACT_ATOMS: atom_id res chain seq x y z
N MET A 1 -0.08 -6.16 -23.31
CA MET A 1 0.28 -6.67 -21.98
C MET A 1 0.50 -5.45 -21.10
N SER A 2 0.00 -5.48 -19.87
CA SER A 2 -0.02 -4.32 -18.97
C SER A 2 1.40 -4.00 -18.50
N ASP A 3 1.94 -2.81 -18.82
CA ASP A 3 3.26 -2.31 -18.37
C ASP A 3 3.26 -1.97 -16.86
N PHE A 4 2.55 -2.74 -16.02
CA PHE A 4 2.41 -2.48 -14.59
C PHE A 4 3.32 -3.40 -13.78
N ARG A 5 4.07 -2.84 -12.83
CA ARG A 5 5.01 -3.55 -11.96
C ARG A 5 4.78 -3.15 -10.51
N ILE A 6 4.86 -4.12 -9.60
CA ILE A 6 4.84 -3.86 -8.15
C ILE A 6 6.22 -4.20 -7.61
N MET A 7 6.80 -3.30 -6.82
CA MET A 7 8.11 -3.46 -6.22
C MET A 7 8.04 -3.19 -4.73
N LYS A 8 8.79 -3.96 -3.94
CA LYS A 8 9.00 -3.65 -2.51
C LYS A 8 9.82 -2.36 -2.41
N ALA A 9 9.35 -1.44 -1.57
CA ALA A 9 10.05 -0.19 -1.34
C ALA A 9 11.36 -0.43 -0.56
N THR A 10 12.33 0.43 -0.84
CA THR A 10 13.61 0.51 -0.15
C THR A 10 13.72 1.84 0.61
N GLU A 11 14.76 2.00 1.42
CA GLU A 11 14.98 3.26 2.15
C GLU A 11 15.19 4.48 1.22
N GLU A 12 15.63 4.24 -0.02
CA GLU A 12 15.78 5.28 -1.05
C GLU A 12 14.42 5.84 -1.50
N ASP A 13 13.35 5.06 -1.35
CA ASP A 13 12.00 5.43 -1.77
C ASP A 13 11.25 6.29 -0.74
N VAL A 14 11.83 6.55 0.44
CA VAL A 14 11.17 7.32 1.51
C VAL A 14 10.60 8.67 1.04
N PRO A 15 11.31 9.50 0.26
CA PRO A 15 10.75 10.76 -0.24
C PRO A 15 9.49 10.53 -1.11
N LEU A 16 9.48 9.46 -1.91
CA LEU A 16 8.34 9.09 -2.74
C LEU A 16 7.17 8.58 -1.90
N ILE A 17 7.42 7.81 -0.84
CA ILE A 17 6.40 7.34 0.10
C ILE A 17 5.74 8.54 0.81
N VAL A 18 6.53 9.50 1.31
CA VAL A 18 5.98 10.75 1.91
C VAL A 18 5.10 11.49 0.89
N LYS A 19 5.52 11.57 -0.37
CA LYS A 19 4.72 12.18 -1.44
C LYS A 19 3.38 11.47 -1.62
N PHE A 20 3.35 10.14 -1.61
CA PHE A 20 2.10 9.39 -1.72
C PHE A 20 1.16 9.57 -0.52
N ILE A 21 1.70 9.52 0.71
CA ILE A 21 0.89 9.77 1.93
C ILE A 21 0.28 11.17 1.89
N ARG A 22 1.03 12.18 1.47
CA ARG A 22 0.49 13.55 1.32
C ARG A 22 -0.61 13.63 0.26
N ARG A 23 -0.44 12.95 -0.89
CA ARG A 23 -1.48 12.90 -1.92
C ARG A 23 -2.74 12.17 -1.46
N LEU A 24 -2.59 11.09 -0.68
CA LEU A 24 -3.71 10.39 -0.06
C LEU A 24 -4.43 11.32 0.93
N ALA A 25 -3.70 12.01 1.80
CA ALA A 25 -4.25 12.97 2.75
C ALA A 25 -4.96 14.14 2.06
N GLU A 26 -4.44 14.64 0.93
CA GLU A 26 -5.13 15.63 0.09
C GLU A 26 -6.45 15.08 -0.47
N TYR A 27 -6.45 13.85 -0.98
CA TYR A 27 -7.64 13.19 -1.51
C TYR A 27 -8.72 12.97 -0.44
N GLU A 28 -8.32 12.53 0.76
CA GLU A 28 -9.22 12.27 1.89
C GLU A 28 -9.56 13.53 2.70
N ARG A 29 -8.97 14.69 2.37
CA ARG A 29 -9.12 15.96 3.09
C ARG A 29 -8.60 15.92 4.55
N LEU A 30 -7.55 15.14 4.78
CA LEU A 30 -6.89 14.92 6.07
C LEU A 30 -5.48 15.53 6.12
N THR A 31 -5.18 16.54 5.30
CA THR A 31 -3.83 17.12 5.17
C THR A 31 -3.23 17.63 6.49
N SER A 32 -4.06 18.09 7.43
CA SER A 32 -3.60 18.52 8.77
C SER A 32 -3.19 17.37 9.69
N GLU A 33 -3.65 16.15 9.41
CA GLU A 33 -3.32 14.95 10.19
C GLU A 33 -2.06 14.24 9.67
N ALA A 34 -1.71 14.45 8.40
CA ALA A 34 -0.53 13.90 7.75
C ALA A 34 0.77 14.59 8.17
N VAL A 35 1.12 14.49 9.45
CA VAL A 35 2.34 15.08 10.07
C VAL A 35 3.62 14.27 9.81
N VAL A 36 3.55 13.27 8.93
CA VAL A 36 4.66 12.37 8.60
C VAL A 36 5.88 13.13 8.05
N THR A 37 7.08 12.70 8.47
CA THR A 37 8.36 13.19 7.96
C THR A 37 9.19 12.03 7.40
N GLU A 38 10.16 12.34 6.53
CA GLU A 38 11.08 11.33 6.01
C GLU A 38 11.85 10.62 7.12
N GLN A 39 12.28 11.36 8.15
CA GLN A 39 13.00 10.77 9.28
C GLN A 39 12.14 9.74 10.02
N LEU A 40 10.88 10.09 10.32
CA LEU A 40 9.94 9.16 10.97
C LEU A 40 9.74 7.90 10.13
N LEU A 41 9.58 8.03 8.81
CA LEU A 41 9.43 6.87 7.94
C LEU A 41 10.70 6.02 7.83
N ARG A 42 11.89 6.62 7.78
CA ARG A 42 13.15 5.86 7.81
C ARG A 42 13.23 5.02 9.07
N GLU A 43 12.93 5.60 10.23
CA GLU A 43 12.97 4.91 11.51
C GLU A 43 11.90 3.80 11.60
N SER A 44 10.67 4.07 11.20
CA SER A 44 9.55 3.12 11.31
C SER A 44 9.55 2.01 10.25
N LEU A 45 9.92 2.30 9.01
CA LEU A 45 9.84 1.34 7.89
C LEU A 45 11.16 0.61 7.62
N PHE A 46 12.29 1.21 7.98
CA PHE A 46 13.62 0.70 7.62
C PHE A 46 14.62 0.70 8.79
N GLY A 47 14.20 1.12 9.98
CA GLY A 47 15.03 1.11 11.17
C GLY A 47 15.30 -0.29 11.72
N LYS A 48 15.87 -0.36 12.93
CA LYS A 48 16.25 -1.64 13.57
C LYS A 48 15.10 -2.63 13.77
N ARG A 49 13.86 -2.12 13.84
CA ARG A 49 12.64 -2.91 13.98
C ARG A 49 11.56 -2.30 13.08
N PRO A 50 11.53 -2.64 11.79
CA PRO A 50 10.49 -2.20 10.87
C PRO A 50 9.11 -2.62 11.39
N VAL A 51 8.17 -1.68 11.45
CA VAL A 51 6.81 -1.95 11.96
C VAL A 51 5.78 -2.12 10.86
N ALA A 52 6.11 -1.73 9.63
CA ALA A 52 5.27 -1.88 8.45
C ALA A 52 6.15 -2.06 7.21
N GLU A 53 5.54 -2.57 6.15
CA GLU A 53 6.14 -2.75 4.83
C GLU A 53 5.39 -1.91 3.80
N VAL A 54 6.11 -1.48 2.76
CA VAL A 54 5.54 -0.69 1.67
C VAL A 54 5.89 -1.34 0.33
N VAL A 55 4.90 -1.39 -0.56
CA VAL A 55 5.10 -1.70 -1.97
C VAL A 55 4.68 -0.53 -2.84
N LEU A 56 5.38 -0.33 -3.94
CA LEU A 56 5.15 0.72 -4.92
C LEU A 56 4.72 0.11 -6.24
N GLY A 57 3.64 0.64 -6.80
CA GLY A 57 3.13 0.28 -8.12
C GLY A 57 3.63 1.28 -9.16
N TYR A 58 4.21 0.75 -10.23
CA TYR A 58 4.72 1.51 -11.37
C TYR A 58 3.94 1.14 -12.61
N HIS A 59 3.57 2.13 -13.42
CA HIS A 59 3.12 1.90 -14.78
C HIS A 59 4.20 2.48 -15.70
N LYS A 60 4.81 1.61 -16.51
CA LYS A 60 6.11 1.86 -17.14
C LYS A 60 7.14 2.18 -16.07
N ASP A 61 7.73 3.36 -16.08
CA ASP A 61 8.71 3.82 -15.09
C ASP A 61 8.15 4.91 -14.14
N GLU A 62 6.85 5.20 -14.25
CA GLU A 62 6.21 6.20 -13.41
C GLU A 62 5.58 5.53 -12.17
N PRO A 63 5.90 6.00 -10.95
CA PRO A 63 5.25 5.52 -9.75
C PRO A 63 3.82 6.07 -9.67
N VAL A 64 2.85 5.17 -9.58
CA VAL A 64 1.43 5.50 -9.69
C VAL A 64 0.59 4.95 -8.52
N ALA A 65 1.17 4.10 -7.68
CA ALA A 65 0.48 3.55 -6.53
C ALA A 65 1.44 3.25 -5.37
N PHE A 66 0.89 3.20 -4.15
CA PHE A 66 1.57 2.60 -3.00
C PHE A 66 0.58 1.83 -2.13
N ALA A 67 1.10 0.87 -1.37
CA ALA A 67 0.36 0.19 -0.33
C ALA A 67 1.23 0.01 0.92
N VAL A 68 0.65 0.28 2.10
CA VAL A 68 1.30 0.13 3.41
C VAL A 68 0.59 -0.97 4.18
N PHE A 69 1.33 -1.95 4.70
CA PHE A 69 0.75 -3.07 5.43
C PHE A 69 1.68 -3.58 6.54
N PHE A 70 1.12 -4.29 7.50
CA PHE A 70 1.88 -4.89 8.59
C PHE A 70 1.30 -6.23 9.04
N GLN A 71 2.11 -7.02 9.73
CA GLN A 71 1.66 -8.29 10.30
C GLN A 71 0.81 -8.05 11.54
N ASN A 72 -0.36 -8.70 11.60
CA ASN A 72 -1.19 -8.76 12.80
C ASN A 72 -1.37 -10.21 13.26
N PHE A 73 -1.96 -10.39 14.44
CA PHE A 73 -2.26 -11.71 14.99
C PHE A 73 -3.71 -11.78 15.43
N SER A 74 -4.43 -12.80 14.97
CA SER A 74 -5.79 -13.05 15.43
C SER A 74 -5.78 -14.00 16.62
N THR A 75 -6.20 -13.50 17.78
CA THR A 75 -6.34 -14.32 19.00
C THR A 75 -7.42 -15.39 18.88
N PHE A 76 -8.46 -15.17 18.07
CA PHE A 76 -9.55 -16.12 17.88
C PHE A 76 -9.19 -17.25 16.91
N LEU A 77 -8.32 -16.97 15.93
CA LEU A 77 -7.87 -17.96 14.95
C LEU A 77 -6.50 -18.57 15.30
N GLY A 78 -5.76 -17.96 16.23
CA GLY A 78 -4.40 -18.36 16.59
C GLY A 78 -3.40 -18.25 15.42
N ARG A 79 -3.62 -17.31 14.48
CA ARG A 79 -2.84 -17.20 13.24
C ARG A 79 -2.40 -15.76 12.96
N SER A 80 -1.22 -15.63 12.36
CA SER A 80 -0.75 -14.38 11.77
C SER A 80 -1.58 -14.02 10.53
N GLY A 81 -1.76 -12.73 10.30
CA GLY A 81 -2.38 -12.17 9.09
C GLY A 81 -1.66 -10.90 8.67
N LEU A 82 -2.16 -10.31 7.58
CA LEU A 82 -1.74 -8.97 7.15
C LEU A 82 -2.90 -8.00 7.37
N TYR A 83 -2.54 -6.82 7.89
CA TYR A 83 -3.41 -5.66 7.92
C TYR A 83 -2.93 -4.68 6.86
N LEU A 84 -3.81 -4.30 5.93
CA LEU A 84 -3.55 -3.28 4.93
C LEU A 84 -4.00 -1.94 5.51
N GLU A 85 -3.03 -1.07 5.80
CA GLU A 85 -3.28 0.27 6.35
C GLU A 85 -3.73 1.22 5.26
N ASP A 86 -2.87 1.45 4.27
CA ASP A 86 -3.13 2.35 3.16
C ASP A 86 -3.03 1.61 1.83
N LEU A 87 -3.92 1.94 0.90
CA LEU A 87 -3.83 1.59 -0.52
C LEU A 87 -4.29 2.79 -1.33
N PHE A 88 -3.37 3.36 -2.10
CA PHE A 88 -3.69 4.52 -2.92
C PHE A 88 -3.10 4.36 -4.32
N VAL A 89 -3.91 4.77 -5.28
CA VAL A 89 -3.50 4.94 -6.67
C VAL A 89 -3.83 6.37 -7.08
N ILE A 90 -2.92 7.01 -7.79
CA ILE A 90 -3.11 8.38 -8.27
C ILE A 90 -4.42 8.51 -9.08
N PRO A 91 -5.30 9.48 -8.75
CA PRO A 91 -6.64 9.58 -9.35
C PRO A 91 -6.65 9.79 -10.88
N GLU A 92 -5.57 10.38 -11.43
CA GLU A 92 -5.41 10.63 -12.86
C GLU A 92 -5.29 9.33 -13.67
N MET A 93 -4.97 8.23 -13.00
CA MET A 93 -4.96 6.90 -13.58
C MET A 93 -6.40 6.36 -13.66
N ARG A 94 -7.20 6.91 -14.58
CA ARG A 94 -8.52 6.39 -15.00
C ARG A 94 -8.53 4.88 -15.36
N PHE A 95 -7.36 4.28 -15.49
CA PHE A 95 -7.10 2.85 -15.68
C PHE A 95 -7.87 1.94 -14.72
N TYR A 96 -7.92 2.24 -13.42
CA TYR A 96 -8.56 1.35 -12.44
C TYR A 96 -10.08 1.31 -12.59
N ARG A 97 -10.72 2.42 -12.97
CA ARG A 97 -12.15 2.44 -13.35
C ARG A 97 -12.39 1.63 -14.63
N ASN A 98 -11.47 1.70 -15.60
CA ASN A 98 -11.56 0.93 -16.84
C ASN A 98 -11.31 -0.58 -16.64
N LEU A 99 -10.68 -0.98 -15.53
CA LEU A 99 -10.54 -2.37 -15.08
C LEU A 99 -11.71 -2.85 -14.18
N GLY A 100 -12.72 -2.00 -13.95
CA GLY A 100 -13.87 -2.33 -13.10
C GLY A 100 -13.67 -2.09 -11.61
N ALA A 101 -12.56 -1.47 -11.19
CA ALA A 101 -12.36 -1.11 -9.79
C ALA A 101 -13.27 0.07 -9.42
N VAL A 102 -13.97 -0.07 -8.30
CA VAL A 102 -14.84 0.95 -7.72
C VAL A 102 -14.10 1.58 -6.55
N ALA A 103 -14.07 2.91 -6.49
CA ALA A 103 -13.55 3.62 -5.32
C ALA A 103 -14.43 3.24 -4.12
N MET A 104 -13.84 2.59 -3.12
CA MET A 104 -14.57 2.24 -1.91
C MET A 104 -14.80 3.51 -1.09
N SER A 105 -16.06 3.78 -0.76
CA SER A 105 -16.45 4.89 0.12
C SER A 105 -16.31 4.55 1.60
N ASP A 106 -16.11 3.27 1.92
CA ASP A 106 -16.11 2.76 3.28
C ASP A 106 -15.05 1.67 3.42
N TRP A 107 -13.96 1.95 4.15
CA TRP A 107 -12.94 0.97 4.47
C TRP A 107 -13.56 -0.11 5.37
N THR A 108 -13.93 -1.25 4.78
CA THR A 108 -14.22 -2.47 5.54
C THR A 108 -12.89 -3.21 5.71
N VAL A 109 -12.48 -3.48 6.95
CA VAL A 109 -11.25 -4.26 7.23
C VAL A 109 -11.44 -5.68 6.69
N PHE A 110 -10.71 -6.04 5.64
CA PHE A 110 -10.66 -7.39 5.11
C PHE A 110 -9.45 -8.14 5.66
N ARG A 111 -9.65 -9.41 6.04
CA ARG A 111 -8.59 -10.32 6.47
C ARG A 111 -8.39 -11.38 5.40
N LEU A 112 -7.20 -11.42 4.81
CA LEU A 112 -6.78 -12.49 3.89
C LEU A 112 -5.79 -13.42 4.60
N THR A 113 -6.12 -14.71 4.66
CA THR A 113 -5.28 -15.76 5.24
C THR A 113 -5.37 -17.05 4.43
N GLY A 114 -4.37 -17.93 4.58
CA GLY A 114 -4.34 -19.26 3.97
C GLY A 114 -4.36 -19.23 2.45
N GLU A 115 -5.07 -20.17 1.82
CA GLU A 115 -5.15 -20.32 0.36
C GLU A 115 -5.58 -19.05 -0.38
N ALA A 116 -6.38 -18.18 0.26
CA ALA A 116 -6.78 -16.90 -0.36
C ALA A 116 -5.61 -15.92 -0.49
N LEU A 117 -4.70 -15.90 0.50
CA LEU A 117 -3.47 -15.13 0.44
C LEU A 117 -2.48 -15.73 -0.56
N GLU A 118 -2.40 -17.06 -0.63
CA GLU A 118 -1.56 -17.77 -1.59
C GLU A 118 -2.03 -17.55 -3.03
N ARG A 119 -3.35 -17.55 -3.29
CA ARG A 119 -3.91 -17.20 -4.60
C ARG A 119 -3.59 -15.76 -4.99
N LEU A 120 -3.74 -14.81 -4.06
CA LEU A 120 -3.39 -13.42 -4.31
C LEU A 120 -1.91 -13.26 -4.64
N ALA A 121 -1.02 -13.99 -3.96
CA ALA A 121 0.41 -13.99 -4.25
C ALA A 121 0.76 -14.73 -5.56
N GLY A 122 -0.03 -15.74 -5.93
CA GLY A 122 0.13 -16.57 -7.13
C GLY A 122 -0.37 -15.91 -8.42
N GLU A 123 -1.23 -14.89 -8.32
CA GLU A 123 -1.66 -14.06 -9.45
C GLU A 123 -0.60 -13.01 -9.83
N SER A 124 0.63 -13.47 -10.09
CA SER A 124 1.58 -12.66 -10.86
C SER A 124 1.15 -12.66 -12.34
N PRO A 125 1.14 -11.51 -13.04
CA PRO A 125 0.82 -11.51 -14.47
C PRO A 125 1.93 -12.23 -15.22
N LYS A 126 1.56 -13.25 -16.00
CA LYS A 126 2.41 -13.79 -17.08
C LYS A 126 2.52 -12.79 -18.23
#